data_AF-A0AAU2Q4H5-F1
#
_entry.id   AF-A0AAU2Q4H5-F1
#
_cell.length_a   1.000
_cell.length_b   1.000
_cell.length_c   1.000
_cell.angle_alpha   90.00
_cell.angle_beta   90.00
_cell.angle_gamma   90.00
#
_symmetry.space_group_name_H-M   'P 1'
#
loop_
_entity.id
_entity.type
_entity.pdbx_description
1 polymer ?
#
loop_
_entity_poly.entity_id
_entity_poly.type
_entity_poly.pdbx_seq_one_letter_code
_entity_poly.pdbx_strand_id
1 'polypeptide(L)'
;MRFRVRVPVTVSVPVCVVAATVLLSGCSRTPAEQLEDWYGSGGEAQMRKLTEDAGRVNEVSMRTIDVQGPACQDLLAQTAKAEKLDPIPDEGVQRYWKEALGGFRRGAGECADGAAKNDESQVSRGIMAVQTEGLPKLVSTVSLLRARLASAK
;
A
#
# COMPACT_ATOMS: atom_id res chain seq x y z
N MET A 1 51.14 -48.98 28.96
CA MET A 1 51.16 -47.79 29.84
C MET A 1 49.73 -47.51 30.30
N ARG A 2 49.49 -47.48 31.61
CA ARG A 2 48.18 -47.19 32.23
C ARG A 2 48.02 -45.67 32.35
N PHE A 3 46.92 -45.05 31.93
CA PHE A 3 46.44 -43.81 32.55
C PHE A 3 44.92 -43.58 32.36
N ARG A 4 44.21 -43.89 33.44
CA ARG A 4 43.07 -43.20 34.09
C ARG A 4 41.92 -42.60 33.25
N VAL A 5 40.77 -43.24 33.46
CA VAL A 5 39.36 -42.80 33.44
C VAL A 5 39.12 -41.35 33.92
N ARG A 6 38.19 -40.64 33.28
CA ARG A 6 37.24 -39.71 33.93
C ARG A 6 35.88 -39.71 33.20
N VAL A 7 34.84 -39.81 34.02
CA VAL A 7 33.41 -40.04 33.76
C VAL A 7 32.71 -38.75 33.30
N PRO A 8 31.60 -38.83 32.52
CA PRO A 8 30.84 -37.66 32.08
C PRO A 8 30.08 -37.01 33.25
N VAL A 9 30.10 -35.68 33.32
CA VAL A 9 29.20 -34.91 34.19
C VAL A 9 28.20 -34.17 33.30
N THR A 10 27.02 -34.77 33.15
CA THR A 10 25.82 -34.12 32.62
C THR A 10 25.32 -33.13 33.66
N VAL A 11 25.44 -31.83 33.38
CA VAL A 11 24.82 -30.78 34.18
C VAL A 11 23.37 -30.64 33.70
N SER A 12 22.44 -31.22 34.46
CA SER A 12 21.00 -30.94 34.34
C SER A 12 20.75 -29.51 34.82
N VAL A 13 20.35 -28.63 33.92
CA VAL A 13 19.81 -27.31 34.27
C VAL A 13 18.31 -27.46 34.46
N PRO A 14 17.74 -27.14 35.64
CA PRO A 14 16.30 -27.03 35.79
C PRO A 14 15.87 -25.70 35.17
N VAL A 15 15.40 -25.75 33.91
CA VAL A 15 14.70 -24.59 33.34
C VAL A 15 13.31 -24.57 33.96
N CYS A 16 13.12 -23.66 34.92
CA CYS A 16 11.82 -23.31 35.45
C CYS A 16 10.89 -22.96 34.30
N VAL A 17 9.88 -23.80 34.07
CA VAL A 17 8.72 -23.48 33.24
C VAL A 17 7.93 -22.44 34.02
N VAL A 18 8.24 -21.16 33.80
CA VAL A 18 7.36 -20.07 34.21
C VAL A 18 6.22 -20.07 33.18
N ALA A 19 5.16 -20.82 33.49
CA ALA A 19 3.88 -20.66 32.84
C ALA A 19 3.31 -19.29 33.25
N ALA A 20 3.83 -18.23 32.65
CA ALA A 20 3.19 -16.93 32.65
C ALA A 20 1.97 -17.05 31.73
N THR A 21 0.83 -17.47 32.28
CA THR A 21 -0.47 -17.17 31.70
C THR A 21 -0.65 -15.67 31.76
N VAL A 22 -0.05 -14.98 30.79
CA VAL A 22 -0.34 -13.58 30.56
C VAL A 22 -1.76 -13.57 30.03
N LEU A 23 -2.72 -13.35 30.92
CA LEU A 23 -4.03 -12.82 30.56
C LEU A 23 -3.79 -11.41 30.03
N LEU A 24 -3.21 -11.31 28.83
CA LEU A 24 -3.41 -10.17 27.97
C LEU A 24 -4.87 -10.27 27.55
N SER A 25 -5.76 -9.77 28.40
CA SER A 25 -6.93 -9.03 27.94
C SER A 25 -6.41 -7.78 27.22
N GLY A 26 -5.62 -7.98 26.16
CA GLY A 26 -5.26 -6.94 25.24
C GLY A 26 -6.56 -6.55 24.58
N CYS A 27 -6.93 -5.28 24.72
CA CYS A 27 -8.00 -4.64 23.98
C CYS A 27 -7.78 -4.93 22.49
N SER A 28 -8.33 -6.06 22.03
CA SER A 28 -8.20 -6.49 20.65
C SER A 28 -9.15 -5.59 19.90
N ARG A 29 -8.60 -4.59 19.20
CA ARG A 29 -9.39 -3.71 18.37
C ARG A 29 -10.16 -4.55 17.37
N THR A 30 -11.45 -4.30 17.27
CA THR A 30 -12.28 -4.91 16.23
C THR A 30 -11.72 -4.54 14.85
N PRO A 31 -11.96 -5.36 13.81
CA PRO A 31 -11.55 -5.02 12.45
C PRO A 31 -12.07 -3.63 12.01
N ALA A 32 -13.26 -3.25 12.47
CA ALA A 32 -13.84 -1.93 12.26
C ALA A 32 -12.99 -0.81 12.87
N GLU A 33 -12.63 -0.91 14.15
CA GLU A 33 -11.79 0.09 14.84
C GLU A 33 -10.39 0.19 14.21
N GLN A 34 -9.81 -0.93 13.77
CA GLN A 34 -8.53 -0.92 13.06
C GLN A 34 -8.64 -0.18 11.72
N LEU A 35 -9.74 -0.36 10.99
CA LEU A 35 -9.98 0.29 9.72
C LEU A 35 -10.22 1.80 9.88
N GLU A 36 -10.98 2.21 10.90
CA GLU A 36 -11.19 3.61 11.24
C GLU A 36 -9.87 4.30 11.64
N ASP A 37 -9.06 3.65 12.48
CA ASP A 37 -7.75 4.16 12.90
C ASP A 37 -6.81 4.31 11.70
N TRP A 38 -6.75 3.29 10.82
CA TRP A 38 -5.97 3.37 9.58
C TRP A 38 -6.43 4.51 8.67
N TYR A 39 -7.75 4.67 8.51
CA TYR A 39 -8.33 5.72 7.67
C TYR A 39 -7.99 7.11 8.20
N GLY A 40 -8.15 7.33 9.51
CA GLY A 40 -7.87 8.59 10.19
C GLY A 40 -6.38 8.92 10.31
N SER A 41 -5.51 7.91 10.37
CA SER A 41 -4.05 8.09 10.52
C SER A 41 -3.33 8.55 9.24
N GLY A 42 -4.07 8.74 8.14
CA GLY A 42 -3.53 9.26 6.88
C GLY A 42 -4.06 8.56 5.63
N GLY A 43 -4.74 7.42 5.78
CA GLY A 43 -5.35 6.69 4.67
C GLY A 43 -6.30 7.56 3.83
N GLU A 44 -7.18 8.33 4.48
CA GLU A 44 -8.10 9.25 3.79
C GLU A 44 -7.36 10.29 2.95
N ALA A 45 -6.40 10.98 3.55
CA ALA A 45 -5.66 12.06 2.90
C ALA A 45 -4.91 11.53 1.67
N GLN A 46 -4.33 10.34 1.78
CA GLN A 46 -3.60 9.70 0.68
C GLN A 46 -4.54 9.26 -0.45
N MET A 47 -5.69 8.66 -0.14
CA MET A 47 -6.68 8.28 -1.16
C MET A 47 -7.21 9.51 -1.91
N ARG A 48 -7.48 10.60 -1.19
CA ARG A 48 -7.88 11.87 -1.81
C ARG A 48 -6.80 12.40 -2.74
N LYS A 49 -5.54 12.43 -2.31
CA LYS A 49 -4.42 12.91 -3.14
C LYS A 49 -4.20 12.07 -4.40
N LEU A 50 -4.28 10.75 -4.30
CA LEU A 50 -4.23 9.89 -5.50
C LEU A 50 -5.40 10.13 -6.45
N THR A 51 -6.59 10.37 -5.91
CA THR A 51 -7.77 10.68 -6.74
C THR A 51 -7.60 12.01 -7.47
N GLU A 52 -7.12 13.03 -6.77
CA GLU A 52 -6.82 14.35 -7.35
C GLU A 52 -5.76 14.24 -8.46
N ASP A 53 -4.64 13.59 -8.20
CA ASP A 53 -3.52 13.53 -9.15
C ASP A 53 -3.83 12.62 -10.35
N ALA A 54 -4.55 11.51 -10.15
CA ALA A 54 -5.05 10.69 -11.26
C ALA A 54 -6.09 11.45 -12.10
N GLY A 55 -6.95 12.23 -11.45
CA GLY A 55 -7.88 13.15 -12.12
C GLY A 55 -7.16 14.20 -12.96
N ARG A 56 -6.06 14.77 -12.43
CA ARG A 56 -5.21 15.72 -13.14
C ARG A 56 -4.58 15.09 -14.39
N VAL A 57 -4.04 13.88 -14.30
CA VAL A 57 -3.51 13.14 -15.47
C VAL A 57 -4.58 13.00 -16.56
N ASN A 58 -5.82 12.71 -16.17
CA ASN A 58 -6.94 12.64 -17.10
C ASN A 58 -7.29 14.00 -17.73
N GLU A 59 -7.33 15.07 -16.93
CA GLU A 59 -7.59 16.44 -17.40
C GLU A 59 -6.57 16.91 -18.44
N VAL A 60 -5.29 16.60 -18.22
CA VAL A 60 -4.20 17.03 -19.12
C VAL A 60 -3.98 16.07 -20.29
N SER A 61 -4.80 15.03 -20.44
CA SER A 61 -4.57 13.94 -21.41
C SER A 61 -4.48 14.39 -22.87
N MET A 62 -5.16 15.49 -23.24
CA MET A 62 -5.11 16.07 -24.59
C MET A 62 -4.20 17.30 -24.70
N ARG A 63 -3.41 17.58 -23.66
CA ARG A 63 -2.45 18.69 -23.62
C ARG A 63 -1.09 18.23 -24.15
N THR A 64 -0.17 19.17 -24.26
CA THR A 64 1.20 18.92 -24.70
C THR A 64 2.02 18.16 -23.64
N ILE A 65 3.11 17.51 -24.09
CA ILE A 65 3.98 16.70 -23.23
C ILE A 65 4.52 17.47 -22.02
N ASP A 66 4.81 18.77 -22.17
CA ASP A 66 5.31 19.63 -21.09
C ASP A 66 4.29 19.81 -19.95
N VAL A 67 3.01 19.56 -20.22
CA VAL A 67 1.94 19.57 -19.20
C VAL A 67 1.64 18.16 -18.68
N GLN A 68 1.66 17.17 -19.57
CA GLN A 68 1.40 15.76 -19.22
C GLN A 68 2.48 15.16 -18.32
N GLY A 69 3.76 15.39 -18.66
CA GLY A 69 4.90 14.84 -17.93
C GLY A 69 4.88 15.17 -16.43
N PRO A 70 4.76 16.46 -16.04
CA PRO A 70 4.66 16.84 -14.63
C PRO A 70 3.46 16.20 -13.91
N ALA A 71 2.29 16.10 -14.56
CA ALA A 71 1.12 15.46 -13.93
C ALA A 71 1.37 13.97 -13.65
N CYS A 72 2.03 13.28 -14.58
CA CYS A 72 2.42 11.89 -14.38
C CYS A 72 3.50 11.73 -13.30
N GLN A 73 4.45 12.67 -13.19
CA GLN A 73 5.43 12.69 -12.11
C GLN A 73 4.80 12.90 -10.73
N ASP A 74 3.84 13.83 -10.62
CA ASP A 74 3.10 14.08 -9.38
C ASP A 74 2.36 12.82 -8.92
N LEU A 75 1.61 12.17 -9.83
CA LEU A 75 0.91 10.92 -9.53
C LEU A 75 1.87 9.80 -9.13
N LEU A 76 3.00 9.66 -9.82
CA LEU A 76 4.01 8.66 -9.48
C LEU A 76 4.61 8.90 -8.08
N ALA A 77 4.88 10.16 -7.73
CA ALA A 77 5.37 10.54 -6.41
C ALA A 77 4.35 10.26 -5.31
N GLN A 78 3.06 10.52 -5.54
CA GLN A 78 2.01 10.15 -4.58
C GLN A 78 1.84 8.64 -4.47
N THR A 79 1.95 7.91 -5.58
CA THR A 79 1.89 6.44 -5.57
C THR A 79 3.00 5.88 -4.68
N ALA A 80 4.23 6.38 -4.79
CA ALA A 80 5.34 5.97 -3.94
C ALA A 80 5.15 6.32 -2.45
N LYS A 81 4.40 7.38 -2.12
CA LYS A 81 4.02 7.70 -0.73
C LYS A 81 2.95 6.74 -0.21
N ALA A 82 1.94 6.46 -1.03
CA ALA A 82 0.85 5.56 -0.70
C ALA A 82 1.31 4.12 -0.46
N GLU A 83 2.32 3.66 -1.18
CA GLU A 83 2.93 2.34 -1.01
C GLU A 83 3.64 2.15 0.34
N LYS A 84 3.97 3.25 1.03
CA LYS A 84 4.61 3.23 2.35
C LYS A 84 3.62 3.21 3.50
N LEU A 85 2.33 3.36 3.23
CA LEU A 85 1.32 3.21 4.26
C LEU A 85 1.25 1.76 4.72
N ASP A 86 0.88 1.58 5.98
CA ASP A 86 0.53 0.26 6.49
C ASP A 86 -0.60 -0.35 5.63
N PRO A 87 -0.65 -1.68 5.51
CA PRO A 87 -1.74 -2.34 4.79
C PRO A 87 -3.11 -1.95 5.36
N ILE A 88 -4.08 -1.78 4.46
CA ILE A 88 -5.47 -1.59 4.87
C ILE A 88 -5.92 -2.86 5.61
N PRO A 89 -6.48 -2.76 6.84
CA PRO A 89 -6.91 -3.91 7.64
C PRO A 89 -8.26 -4.48 7.17
N ASP A 90 -8.45 -4.60 5.86
CA ASP A 90 -9.52 -5.33 5.17
C ASP A 90 -8.94 -5.90 3.88
N GLU A 91 -8.87 -7.23 3.76
CA GLU A 91 -8.22 -7.90 2.62
C GLU A 91 -8.86 -7.54 1.27
N GLY A 92 -10.18 -7.36 1.25
CA GLY A 92 -10.92 -7.01 0.04
C GLY A 92 -10.57 -5.61 -0.44
N VAL A 93 -10.55 -4.64 0.48
CA VAL A 93 -10.13 -3.26 0.18
C VAL A 93 -8.64 -3.22 -0.18
N GLN A 94 -7.79 -3.93 0.58
CA GLN A 94 -6.34 -3.95 0.36
C GLN A 94 -5.96 -4.52 -1.01
N ARG A 95 -6.72 -5.50 -1.53
CA ARG A 95 -6.52 -6.01 -2.88
C ARG A 95 -6.71 -4.94 -3.94
N TYR A 96 -7.85 -4.23 -3.92
CA TYR A 96 -8.10 -3.16 -4.89
C TYR A 96 -7.11 -2.00 -4.73
N TRP A 97 -6.70 -1.71 -3.50
CA TRP A 97 -5.67 -0.70 -3.24
C TRP A 97 -4.34 -1.05 -3.90
N LYS A 98 -3.85 -2.28 -3.70
CA LYS A 98 -2.62 -2.76 -4.36
C LYS A 98 -2.73 -2.74 -5.88
N GLU A 99 -3.87 -3.15 -6.43
CA GLU A 99 -4.11 -3.10 -7.88
C GLU A 99 -4.09 -1.66 -8.41
N ALA A 100 -4.70 -0.71 -7.70
CA ALA A 100 -4.68 0.71 -8.05
C ALA A 100 -3.27 1.29 -8.06
N LEU A 101 -2.50 1.07 -6.99
CA LEU A 101 -1.12 1.53 -6.89
C LEU A 101 -0.23 0.88 -7.97
N GLY A 102 -0.43 -0.40 -8.26
CA GLY A 102 0.26 -1.08 -9.36
C GLY A 102 -0.05 -0.47 -10.73
N GLY A 103 -1.32 -0.16 -10.99
CA GLY A 103 -1.75 0.50 -12.23
C GLY A 103 -1.18 1.92 -12.35
N PHE A 104 -1.21 2.72 -11.28
CA PHE A 104 -0.61 4.05 -11.28
C PHE A 104 0.90 4.02 -11.45
N ARG A 105 1.62 3.12 -10.76
CA ARG A 105 3.07 2.99 -10.90
C ARG A 105 3.48 2.70 -12.33
N ARG A 106 2.79 1.76 -13.00
CA ARG A 106 3.04 1.43 -14.40
C ARG A 106 2.68 2.59 -15.32
N GLY A 107 1.43 3.06 -15.27
CA GLY A 107 0.94 4.07 -16.21
C GLY A 107 1.61 5.43 -16.04
N ALA A 108 1.72 5.92 -14.80
CA ALA A 108 2.38 7.19 -14.50
C ALA A 108 3.89 7.12 -14.75
N GLY A 109 4.51 5.96 -14.48
CA GLY A 109 5.90 5.68 -14.83
C GLY A 109 6.16 5.71 -16.33
N GLU A 110 5.35 4.98 -17.11
CA GLU A 110 5.46 4.98 -18.58
C GLU A 110 5.23 6.39 -19.14
N CYS A 111 4.25 7.12 -18.62
CA CYS A 111 3.97 8.49 -19.03
C CYS A 111 5.14 9.45 -18.72
N ALA A 112 5.67 9.43 -17.50
CA ALA A 112 6.79 10.28 -17.10
C ALA A 112 8.06 9.98 -17.92
N ASP A 113 8.34 8.69 -18.15
CA ASP A 113 9.47 8.26 -18.98
C ASP A 113 9.31 8.67 -20.45
N GLY A 114 8.10 8.55 -21.00
CA GLY A 114 7.78 9.01 -22.35
C GLY A 114 7.97 10.52 -22.48
N ALA A 115 7.52 11.28 -21.49
CA ALA A 115 7.68 12.73 -21.47
C ALA A 115 9.17 13.15 -21.43
N ALA A 116 9.99 12.48 -20.62
CA ALA A 116 11.43 12.72 -20.56
C ALA A 116 12.14 12.44 -21.90
N LYS A 117 11.58 11.54 -22.72
CA LYS A 117 12.09 11.17 -24.04
C LYS A 117 11.43 11.91 -25.20
N ASN A 118 10.44 12.77 -24.93
CA ASN A 118 9.55 13.36 -25.94
C ASN A 118 8.88 12.31 -26.85
N ASP A 119 8.49 11.16 -26.28
CA ASP A 119 7.77 10.09 -26.98
C ASP A 119 6.27 10.19 -26.68
N GLU A 120 5.52 10.85 -27.57
CA GLU A 120 4.06 11.03 -27.46
C GLU A 120 3.29 9.70 -27.37
N SER A 121 3.76 8.68 -28.10
CA SER A 121 3.11 7.37 -28.09
C SER A 121 3.26 6.69 -26.74
N GLN A 122 4.44 6.80 -26.12
CA GLN A 122 4.68 6.30 -24.78
C GLN A 122 3.87 7.07 -23.73
N VAL A 123 3.82 8.40 -23.84
CA VAL A 123 2.98 9.23 -22.95
C VAL A 123 1.52 8.81 -23.02
N SER A 124 0.98 8.66 -24.23
CA SER A 124 -0.41 8.25 -24.45
C SER A 124 -0.72 6.88 -23.85
N ARG A 125 0.17 5.88 -24.02
CA ARG A 125 0.00 4.56 -23.40
C ARG A 125 0.00 4.64 -21.88
N GLY A 126 0.92 5.41 -21.29
CA GLY A 126 0.97 5.61 -19.85
C GLY A 126 -0.30 6.24 -19.28
N ILE A 127 -0.82 7.28 -19.94
CA ILE A 127 -2.10 7.93 -19.56
C ILE A 127 -3.27 6.94 -19.67
N MET A 128 -3.34 6.17 -20.76
CA MET A 128 -4.38 5.14 -20.90
C MET A 128 -4.30 4.09 -19.79
N ALA A 129 -3.11 3.65 -19.39
CA ALA A 129 -2.94 2.70 -18.28
C ALA A 129 -3.38 3.31 -16.93
N VAL A 130 -3.10 4.59 -16.66
CA VAL A 130 -3.63 5.30 -15.48
C VAL A 130 -5.17 5.26 -15.47
N GLN A 131 -5.79 5.55 -16.62
CA GLN A 131 -7.25 5.65 -16.76
C GLN A 131 -7.96 4.28 -16.71
N THR A 132 -7.35 3.23 -17.25
CA THR A 132 -8.00 1.93 -17.43
C THR A 132 -7.60 0.89 -16.38
N GLU A 133 -6.40 1.01 -15.80
CA GLU A 133 -5.90 0.04 -14.82
C GLU A 133 -5.87 0.60 -13.40
N GLY A 134 -5.40 1.85 -13.21
CA GLY A 134 -5.24 2.44 -11.89
C GLY A 134 -6.54 3.02 -11.33
N LEU A 135 -7.13 3.97 -12.06
CA LEU A 135 -8.28 4.76 -11.58
C LEU A 135 -9.51 3.89 -11.22
N PRO A 136 -9.93 2.89 -12.01
CA PRO A 136 -11.09 2.06 -11.68
C PRO A 136 -10.90 1.26 -10.37
N LYS A 137 -9.66 0.87 -10.08
CA LYS A 137 -9.31 0.14 -8.86
C LYS A 137 -9.28 1.06 -7.64
N LEU A 138 -8.82 2.31 -7.80
CA LEU A 138 -8.93 3.31 -6.74
C LEU A 138 -10.40 3.62 -6.41
N VAL A 139 -11.25 3.79 -7.43
CA VAL A 139 -12.70 3.99 -7.23
C VAL A 139 -13.34 2.81 -6.49
N SER A 140 -12.95 1.58 -6.84
CA SER A 140 -13.41 0.37 -6.14
C SER A 140 -12.93 0.37 -4.68
N THR A 141 -11.66 0.72 -4.44
CA THR A 141 -11.09 0.82 -3.10
C THR A 141 -11.88 1.80 -2.22
N VAL A 142 -12.09 3.03 -2.71
CA VAL A 142 -12.84 4.06 -1.98
C VAL A 142 -14.28 3.63 -1.72
N SER A 143 -14.94 3.03 -2.70
CA SER A 143 -16.33 2.56 -2.57
C SER A 143 -16.45 1.46 -1.52
N LEU A 144 -15.60 0.42 -1.58
CA LEU A 144 -15.61 -0.66 -0.59
C LEU A 144 -15.26 -0.15 0.80
N LEU A 145 -14.24 0.70 0.92
CA LEU A 145 -13.83 1.26 2.20
C LEU A 145 -14.96 2.03 2.87
N ARG A 146 -15.65 2.90 2.12
CA ARG A 146 -16.81 3.64 2.63
C ARG A 146 -17.93 2.71 3.10
N ALA A 147 -18.20 1.64 2.35
CA ALA A 147 -19.20 0.65 2.76
C ALA A 147 -18.80 -0.04 4.07
N ARG A 148 -17.52 -0.41 4.24
CA ARG A 148 -17.01 -1.02 5.47
C ARG A 148 -17.09 -0.09 6.67
N LEU A 149 -16.68 1.17 6.52
CA LEU A 149 -16.76 2.19 7.56
C LEU A 149 -18.22 2.52 7.93
N ALA A 150 -19.15 2.45 6.98
CA ALA A 150 -20.57 2.66 7.26
C ALA A 150 -21.20 1.48 8.03
N SER A 151 -20.77 0.24 7.77
CA SER A 151 -21.24 -0.95 8.49
C SER A 151 -20.61 -1.13 9.89
N ALA A 152 -19.62 -0.32 10.24
CA ALA A 152 -18.96 -0.31 11.54
C ALA A 152 -19.72 0.50 12.62
N LYS A 153 -20.67 1.34 12.20
CA LYS A 153 -21.51 2.18 13.05
C LYS A 153 -22.82 1.51 13.39
#